data_AF-A0A0F8YJK7-F1
#
_entry.id   AF-A0A0F8YJK7-F1
#
_cell.length_a   1.000
_cell.length_b   1.000
_cell.length_c   1.000
_cell.angle_alpha   90.00
_cell.angle_beta   90.00
_cell.angle_gamma   90.00
#
_symmetry.space_group_name_H-M   'P 1'
#
loop_
_entity.id
_entity.type
_entity.pdbx_description
1 polymer ?
#
loop_
_entity_poly.entity_id
_entity_poly.type
_entity_poly.pdbx_seq_one_letter_code
_entity_poly.pdbx_strand_id
1 'polypeptide(L)' 'MAITTIPVLVLNQNYEPLNVCTARRAFVLVDRGKAEIMENGRGYLHSPTTLYLIPSIIRLIYLI' A
#
# COMPACT_ATOMS: atom_id res chain seq x y z
N MET A 1 -15.87 10.11 3.18
CA MET A 1 -14.87 9.69 4.20
C MET A 1 -13.62 9.24 3.47
N ALA A 2 -12.48 9.88 3.70
CA ALA A 2 -11.32 9.79 2.81
C ALA A 2 -10.54 8.47 2.98
N ILE A 3 -11.00 7.40 2.31
CA ILE A 3 -10.35 6.07 2.26
C ILE A 3 -8.84 6.12 1.96
N THR A 4 -8.37 7.21 1.33
CA THR A 4 -6.95 7.43 1.01
C THR A 4 -6.06 7.65 2.24
N THR A 5 -6.62 7.94 3.41
CA THR A 5 -5.87 8.18 4.66
C THR A 5 -5.77 6.96 5.56
N ILE A 6 -6.33 5.82 5.16
CA ILE A 6 -6.24 4.57 5.93
C ILE A 6 -4.75 4.21 6.12
N PRO A 7 -4.34 3.84 7.35
CA PRO A 7 -2.96 3.45 7.62
C PRO A 7 -2.62 2.10 6.95
N VAL A 8 -1.42 2.02 6.38
CA VAL A 8 -0.85 0.85 5.71
C VAL A 8 0.54 0.60 6.27
N LEU A 9 0.78 -0.62 6.75
CA LEU A 9 2.09 -1.02 7.25
C LEU A 9 3.06 -1.24 6.09
N VAL A 10 4.27 -0.72 6.24
CA VAL A 10 5.38 -0.89 5.29
C VAL A 10 6.43 -1.77 5.93
N LEU A 11 6.79 -2.84 5.25
CA LEU A 11 7.86 -3.76 5.65
C LEU A 11 9.14 -3.49 4.85
N ASN A 12 10.29 -3.79 5.46
CA ASN A 12 11.59 -3.85 4.77
C ASN A 12 11.80 -5.20 4.06
N GLN A 13 13.00 -5.45 3.50
CA GLN A 13 13.33 -6.72 2.84
C GLN A 13 13.30 -7.93 3.78
N ASN A 14 13.53 -7.71 5.07
CA ASN A 14 13.60 -8.73 6.12
C ASN A 14 12.22 -8.99 6.77
N TYR A 15 11.12 -8.49 6.19
CA TYR A 15 9.76 -8.56 6.74
C TYR A 15 9.58 -7.85 8.09
N GLU A 16 10.49 -6.95 8.44
CA GLU A 16 10.40 -6.15 9.66
C GLU A 16 9.60 -4.87 9.41
N PRO A 17 8.83 -4.39 10.40
CA PRO A 17 8.06 -3.16 10.27
C PRO A 17 8.99 -1.95 10.11
N LEU A 18 8.90 -1.28 8.96
CA LEU A 18 9.71 -0.12 8.61
C LEU A 18 8.99 1.20 8.93
N ASN A 19 7.72 1.31 8.55
CA ASN A 19 6.94 2.54 8.70
C ASN A 19 5.43 2.26 8.56
N VAL A 20 4.58 3.22 8.95
CA VAL A 20 3.16 3.26 8.58
C VAL A 20 2.92 4.44 7.63
N CYS A 21 2.32 4.18 6.46
CA CYS A 21 1.99 5.21 5.48
C CYS A 21 0.48 5.24 5.20
N THR A 22 0.04 6.18 4.36
CA THR A 22 -1.37 6.25 3.94
C THR A 22 -1.64 5.32 2.76
N ALA A 23 -2.88 4.86 2.62
CA ALA A 23 -3.33 4.05 1.48
C ALA A 23 -2.98 4.68 0.13
N ARG A 24 -3.07 6.01 0.01
CA ARG A 24 -2.61 6.73 -1.19
C ARG A 24 -1.13 6.51 -1.48
N ARG A 25 -0.26 6.66 -0.47
CA ARG A 25 1.18 6.46 -0.65
C ARG A 25 1.51 5.01 -0.97
N ALA A 26 0.86 4.07 -0.27
CA ALA A 26 1.03 2.65 -0.52
C ALA A 26 0.68 2.30 -1.98
N PHE A 27 -0.48 2.79 -2.46
CA PHE A 27 -0.90 2.59 -3.84
C PHE A 27 0.13 3.13 -4.84
N VAL A 28 0.64 4.35 -4.65
CA VAL A 28 1.66 4.95 -5.53
C VAL A 28 2.96 4.15 -5.53
N LEU A 29 3.37 3.58 -4.40
CA LEU A 29 4.58 2.75 -4.32
C LEU A 29 4.42 1.43 -5.08
N VAL A 30 3.25 0.79 -4.94
CA VAL A 30 2.93 -0.45 -5.65
C VAL A 30 2.79 -0.22 -7.15
N ASP A 31 2.04 0.81 -7.54
CA ASP A 31 1.82 1.20 -8.95
C ASP A 31 3.14 1.50 -9.67
N ARG A 32 4.09 2.14 -8.98
CA ARG A 32 5.45 2.40 -9.51
C ARG A 32 6.40 1.20 -9.43
N GLY A 33 5.94 0.02 -9.02
CA GLY A 33 6.76 -1.18 -8.88
C GLY A 33 7.86 -1.09 -7.81
N LYS A 34 7.74 -0.16 -6.84
CA LYS A 34 8.70 0.01 -5.73
C LYS A 34 8.35 -0.82 -4.51
N ALA A 35 7.10 -1.26 -4.43
CA ALA A 35 6.59 -2.10 -3.36
C ALA A 35 5.69 -3.19 -3.91
N GLU A 36 5.55 -4.28 -3.16
CA GLU A 36 4.58 -5.34 -3.42
C GLU A 36 3.54 -5.39 -2.30
N ILE A 37 2.32 -5.82 -2.64
CA ILE A 37 1.23 -6.00 -1.69
C ILE A 37 1.42 -7.34 -1.01
N MET A 38 1.50 -7.33 0.32
CA MET A 38 1.55 -8.55 1.13
C MET A 38 0.16 -8.94 1.61
N GLU A 39 -0.62 -7.96 2.05
CA GLU A 39 -1.97 -8.17 2.54
C GLU A 39 -2.88 -7.03 2.10
N ASN A 40 -4.13 -7.38 1.79
CA ASN A 40 -5.19 -6.42 1.53
C ASN A 40 -5.99 -6.13 2.80
N GLY A 41 -6.36 -4.87 2.97
CA GLY A 41 -7.18 -4.40 4.07
C GLY A 41 -8.66 -4.38 3.71
N ARG A 42 -9.40 -3.54 4.43
CA ARG A 42 -10.82 -3.31 4.19
C ARG A 42 -11.03 -2.10 3.29
N GLY A 43 -11.94 -2.25 2.34
CA GLY A 43 -12.38 -1.19 1.45
C GLY A 43 -11.70 -1.23 0.07
N TYR A 44 -12.19 -0.34 -0.78
CA TYR A 44 -11.80 -0.27 -2.19
C TYR A 44 -11.44 1.16 -2.55
N LEU A 45 -10.38 1.34 -3.33
CA LEU A 45 -10.08 2.56 -4.04
C LEU A 45 -10.75 2.50 -5.42
N HIS A 46 -11.66 3.44 -5.64
CA HIS A 46 -12.42 3.54 -6.89
C HIS A 46 -11.67 4.45 -7.87
N SER A 47 -11.36 3.93 -9.05
CA SER A 47 -11.09 4.75 -10.24
C SER A 47 -12.36 4.81 -11.10
N PRO A 48 -12.44 5.70 -12.10
CA PRO A 48 -13.60 5.75 -13.00
C PRO A 48 -13.90 4.43 -13.72
N THR A 49 -12.90 3.56 -13.88
CA THR A 49 -12.99 2.32 -14.67
C THR A 49 -12.71 1.05 -13.87
N THR A 50 -12.15 1.17 -12.66
CA THR A 50 -11.54 0.04 -11.96
C THR A 50 -11.73 0.15 -10.45
N LEU A 51 -11.86 -0.99 -9.78
CA LEU A 51 -11.85 -1.11 -8.33
C LEU A 51 -10.54 -1.74 -7.88
N TYR A 52 -9.83 -1.08 -6.98
CA TYR A 52 -8.61 -1.60 -6.38
C TYR A 52 -8.85 -1.92 -4.91
N LEU A 53 -8.39 -3.07 -4.44
CA LEU A 53 -8.34 -3.36 -3.02
C LEU A 53 -7.34 -2.42 -2.33
N ILE A 54 -7.70 -1.93 -1.16
CA ILE A 54 -6.78 -1.11 -0.36
C ILE A 54 -5.77 -2.03 0.31
N PRO A 55 -4.45 -1.87 0.10
CA PRO A 55 -3.46 -2.68 0.80
C PRO A 55 -3.46 -2.33 2.29
N SER A 56 -3.31 -3.33 3.16
CA SER A 56 -3.07 -3.14 4.60
C SER A 56 -1.60 -3.29 4.95
N ILE A 57 -0.85 -4.10 4.17
CA ILE A 57 0.58 -4.32 4.34
C ILE A 57 1.24 -4.34 2.95
N ILE A 58 2.29 -3.53 2.80
CA ILE A 58 3.17 -3.55 1.62
C ILE A 58 4.61 -3.81 2.05
N ARG A 59 5.40 -4.42 1.16
CA ARG A 59 6.84 -4.61 1.35
C ARG A 59 7.60 -3.82 0.30
N LEU A 60 8.57 -3.01 0.70
CA LEU A 60 9.45 -2.37 -0.28
C LEU A 60 10.29 -3.45 -0.97
N ILE A 61 10.51 -3.31 -2.27
CA ILE A 61 11.39 -4.20 -3.07
C ILE A 61 12.50 -3.42 -3.77
N TYR A 62 12.45 -2.08 -3.72
CA TYR A 62 13.46 -1.19 -4.28
C TYR A 62 14.30 -0.58 -3.15
N LEU A 63 15.62 -0.82 -3.19
CA LEU A 63 16.61 -0.09 -2.40
C LEU A 63 16.95 1.23 -3.12
N ILE A 64 16.87 2.35 -2.41
CA ILE A 64 17.37 3.65 -2.86
C ILE A 64 18.83 3.77 -2.42
#